data_AF-A0A2S1CXP4-F1
#
_entry.id   AF-A0A2S1CXP4-F1
#
_cell.length_a   1.000
_cell.length_b   1.000
_cell.length_c   1.000
_cell.angle_alpha   90.00
_cell.angle_beta   90.00
_cell.angle_gamma   90.00
#
_symmetry.space_group_name_H-M   'P 1'
#
loop_
_entity.id
_entity.type
_entity.pdbx_description
1 polymer ?
#
loop_
_entity_poly.entity_id
_entity_poly.type
_entity_poly.pdbx_seq_one_letter_code
_entity_poly.pdbx_strand_id
1 'polypeptide(L)'
;PLAMLGTSLTIGTLILVISSPLLLLFSPILVPLGFVLFMAAAAFAAMVAAGNAVAWIYRYKKGRHPMGSDKLDAAIHMFIPRRDIIDLVREDHAKLEEDYGNYKSASRRGDHYEARKWFNQFVWEISRHSVSEELVMYPLLDGLGPKGRDLAYQSRADHHKIKELLTELQHNTDSEDFDSRMETMMSNLRDHIKLEEKRDGDLACLRDNMDQQAREAAGATFALGKNL
;
A
#
# COMPACT_ATOMS: atom_id res chain seq x y z
N PRO A 1 3.30 -11.37 -66.15
CA PRO A 1 3.35 -11.28 -64.67
C PRO A 1 4.21 -12.37 -64.00
N LEU A 2 4.07 -13.66 -64.34
CA LEU A 2 4.86 -14.74 -63.72
C LEU A 2 6.36 -14.74 -64.10
N ALA A 3 6.73 -14.29 -65.29
CA ALA A 3 8.13 -14.28 -65.75
C ALA A 3 9.04 -13.33 -64.95
N MET A 4 8.52 -12.21 -64.43
CA MET A 4 9.31 -11.22 -63.67
C MET A 4 9.53 -11.62 -62.20
N LEU A 5 8.67 -12.47 -61.65
CA LEU A 5 8.85 -13.05 -60.30
C LEU A 5 9.96 -14.12 -60.32
N GLY A 6 10.05 -14.91 -61.39
CA GLY A 6 11.10 -15.93 -61.55
C GLY A 6 12.51 -15.36 -61.75
N THR A 7 12.64 -14.22 -62.44
CA THR A 7 13.94 -13.55 -62.63
C THR A 7 14.44 -12.86 -61.36
N SER A 8 13.54 -12.32 -60.54
CA SER A 8 13.92 -11.66 -59.28
C SER A 8 14.47 -12.65 -58.25
N LEU A 9 13.89 -13.86 -58.20
CA LEU A 9 14.31 -14.93 -57.28
C LEU A 9 15.67 -15.54 -57.67
N THR A 10 15.93 -15.66 -58.97
CA THR A 10 17.21 -16.18 -59.50
C THR A 10 18.36 -15.17 -59.35
N ILE A 11 18.08 -13.87 -59.51
CA ILE A 11 19.06 -12.82 -59.24
C ILE A 11 19.42 -12.77 -57.74
N GLY A 12 18.43 -12.84 -56.85
CA GLY A 12 18.65 -12.81 -55.40
C GLY A 12 19.49 -13.98 -54.89
N THR A 13 19.24 -15.19 -55.41
CA THR A 13 20.02 -16.39 -55.05
C THR A 13 21.46 -16.33 -55.54
N LEU A 14 21.69 -15.82 -56.76
CA LEU A 14 23.04 -15.65 -57.31
C LEU A 14 23.87 -14.64 -56.49
N ILE A 15 23.25 -13.52 -56.09
CA ILE A 15 23.88 -12.51 -55.22
C ILE A 15 24.28 -13.14 -53.88
N LEU A 16 23.43 -13.98 -53.28
CA LEU A 16 23.70 -14.65 -52.01
C LEU A 16 24.88 -15.62 -52.09
N VAL A 17 24.97 -16.39 -53.17
CA VAL A 17 26.07 -17.34 -53.42
C VAL A 17 27.40 -16.59 -53.63
N ILE A 18 27.40 -15.51 -54.43
CA ILE A 18 28.59 -14.69 -54.69
C ILE A 18 29.04 -13.95 -53.41
N SER A 19 28.09 -13.53 -52.56
CA SER A 19 28.38 -12.80 -51.33
C SER A 19 28.78 -13.70 -50.16
N SER A 20 28.50 -15.00 -50.23
CA SER A 20 28.72 -15.96 -49.13
C SER A 20 30.17 -16.04 -48.64
N PRO A 21 31.20 -16.14 -49.51
CA PRO A 21 32.60 -16.15 -49.08
C PRO A 21 33.03 -14.84 -48.39
N LEU A 22 32.47 -13.72 -48.84
CA LEU A 22 32.73 -12.40 -48.28
C LEU A 22 32.12 -12.28 -46.87
N LEU A 23 30.88 -12.75 -46.68
CA LEU A 23 30.23 -12.79 -45.37
C LEU A 23 30.95 -13.69 -44.37
N LEU A 24 31.52 -14.82 -44.84
CA LEU A 24 32.32 -15.72 -44.01
C LEU A 24 33.66 -15.10 -43.57
N LEU A 25 34.29 -14.26 -44.40
CA LEU A 25 35.51 -13.52 -44.04
C LEU A 25 35.27 -12.50 -42.92
N PHE A 26 34.09 -11.86 -42.90
CA PHE A 26 33.72 -10.90 -41.87
C PHE A 26 32.97 -11.51 -40.69
N SER A 27 32.66 -12.81 -40.72
CA SER A 27 31.97 -13.54 -39.63
C SER A 27 32.57 -13.32 -38.23
N PRO A 28 33.92 -13.36 -38.04
CA PRO A 28 34.53 -13.12 -36.73
C PRO A 28 34.28 -11.73 -36.14
N ILE A 29 33.81 -10.78 -36.96
CA ILE A 29 33.52 -9.39 -36.55
C ILE A 29 32.00 -9.14 -36.57
N LEU A 30 31.30 -9.55 -37.63
CA LEU A 30 29.86 -9.31 -37.81
C LEU A 30 29.00 -10.10 -36.85
N VAL A 31 29.33 -11.37 -36.57
CA VAL A 31 28.53 -12.22 -35.67
C VAL A 31 28.61 -11.69 -34.23
N PRO A 32 29.80 -11.41 -33.66
CA PRO A 32 29.88 -10.81 -32.33
C PRO A 32 29.23 -9.43 -32.26
N LEU A 33 29.39 -8.58 -33.28
CA LEU A 33 28.77 -7.26 -33.32
C LEU A 33 27.24 -7.35 -33.34
N GLY A 34 26.68 -8.25 -34.15
CA GLY A 34 25.25 -8.51 -34.19
C GLY A 34 24.71 -9.00 -32.84
N PHE A 35 25.46 -9.87 -32.15
CA PHE A 35 25.09 -10.34 -30.82
C PHE A 35 25.09 -9.21 -29.79
N VAL A 36 26.10 -8.34 -29.79
CA VAL A 36 26.17 -7.17 -28.90
C VAL A 36 24.99 -6.22 -29.16
N LEU A 37 24.68 -5.92 -30.42
CA LEU A 37 23.53 -5.08 -30.78
C LEU A 37 22.20 -5.69 -30.36
N PHE A 38 22.02 -7.00 -30.56
CA PHE A 38 20.83 -7.72 -30.12
C PHE A 38 20.68 -7.68 -28.59
N MET A 39 21.75 -7.96 -27.84
CA MET A 39 21.73 -7.90 -26.38
C MET A 39 21.44 -6.49 -25.86
N ALA A 40 22.02 -5.45 -26.48
CA ALA A 40 21.74 -4.07 -26.14
C ALA A 40 20.26 -3.70 -26.39
N ALA A 41 19.69 -4.12 -27.53
CA ALA A 41 18.28 -3.92 -27.85
C ALA A 41 17.36 -4.68 -26.87
N ALA A 42 17.71 -5.92 -26.51
CA ALA A 42 16.96 -6.71 -25.54
C ALA A 42 16.99 -6.08 -24.14
N ALA A 43 18.15 -5.60 -23.70
CA ALA A 43 18.30 -4.90 -22.42
C ALA A 43 17.48 -3.59 -22.39
N PHE A 44 17.50 -2.83 -23.48
CA PHE A 44 16.68 -1.62 -23.61
C PHE A 44 15.18 -1.93 -23.55
N ALA A 45 14.72 -2.95 -24.27
CA ALA A 45 13.32 -3.37 -24.22
C ALA A 45 12.90 -3.81 -22.82
N ALA A 46 13.76 -4.55 -22.11
CA ALA A 46 13.51 -4.94 -20.72
C ALA A 46 13.43 -3.72 -19.78
N MET A 47 14.31 -2.72 -19.94
CA MET A 47 14.25 -1.47 -19.18
C MET A 47 12.95 -0.70 -19.42
N VAL A 48 12.51 -0.59 -20.68
CA VAL A 48 11.24 0.06 -21.03
C VAL A 48 10.06 -0.69 -20.42
N ALA A 49 10.06 -2.02 -20.47
CA ALA A 49 9.03 -2.84 -19.84
C ALA A 49 9.00 -2.64 -18.32
N ALA A 50 10.16 -2.65 -17.65
CA ALA A 50 10.27 -2.39 -16.22
C ALA A 50 9.77 -0.98 -15.86
N GLY A 51 10.14 0.04 -16.63
CA GLY A 51 9.66 1.41 -16.44
C GLY A 51 8.14 1.53 -16.58
N ASN A 52 7.54 0.84 -17.56
CA ASN A 52 6.09 0.79 -17.72
C ASN A 52 5.40 0.05 -16.55
N ALA A 53 5.98 -1.04 -16.05
CA ALA A 53 5.46 -1.75 -14.89
C ALA A 53 5.49 -0.88 -13.62
N VAL A 54 6.60 -0.19 -13.36
CA VAL A 54 6.71 0.78 -12.25
C VAL A 54 5.68 1.89 -12.40
N ALA A 55 5.51 2.44 -13.60
CA ALA A 55 4.50 3.47 -13.87
C ALA A 55 3.06 2.94 -13.70
N TRP A 56 2.79 1.69 -14.08
CA TRP A 56 1.50 1.02 -13.86
C TRP A 56 1.19 0.91 -12.36
N ILE A 57 2.14 0.43 -11.56
CA ILE A 57 2.02 0.30 -10.09
C ILE A 57 1.78 1.67 -9.45
N TYR A 58 2.56 2.68 -9.87
CA TYR A 58 2.41 4.04 -9.36
C TYR A 58 1.02 4.62 -9.67
N ARG A 59 0.49 4.40 -10.87
CA ARG A 59 -0.87 4.84 -11.26
C ARG A 59 -1.93 4.12 -10.44
N TYR A 60 -1.79 2.81 -10.26
CA TYR A 60 -2.70 1.99 -9.46
C TYR A 60 -2.76 2.50 -8.00
N LYS A 61 -1.60 2.71 -7.36
CA LYS A 61 -1.54 3.26 -5.99
C LYS A 61 -2.12 4.67 -5.85
N LYS A 62 -2.10 5.46 -6.92
CA LYS A 62 -2.70 6.80 -6.93
C LYS A 62 -4.23 6.78 -7.18
N GLY A 63 -4.88 5.61 -7.06
CA GLY A 63 -6.31 5.46 -7.28
C GLY A 63 -6.74 5.57 -8.75
N ARG A 64 -5.80 5.42 -9.70
CA ARG A 64 -6.16 5.27 -11.13
C ARG A 64 -6.33 3.78 -11.41
N HIS A 65 -7.29 3.42 -12.25
CA HIS A 65 -7.49 2.03 -12.68
C HIS A 65 -6.85 1.81 -14.06
N PRO A 66 -5.53 1.48 -14.15
CA PRO A 66 -4.90 1.14 -15.42
C PRO A 66 -5.49 -0.17 -15.96
N MET A 67 -5.34 -0.39 -17.27
CA MET A 67 -5.87 -1.59 -17.92
C MET A 67 -5.43 -2.88 -17.20
N GLY A 68 -6.40 -3.75 -16.91
CA GLY A 68 -6.19 -5.03 -16.23
C GLY A 68 -6.30 -4.99 -14.70
N SER A 69 -6.37 -3.81 -14.08
CA SER A 69 -6.56 -3.68 -12.62
C SER A 69 -7.84 -4.35 -12.10
N ASP A 70 -8.92 -4.37 -12.90
CA ASP A 70 -10.20 -5.00 -12.51
C ASP A 70 -10.07 -6.50 -12.16
N LYS A 71 -9.16 -7.23 -12.82
CA LYS A 71 -8.92 -8.65 -12.52
C LYS A 71 -8.21 -8.83 -11.19
N LEU A 72 -7.30 -7.92 -10.87
CA LEU A 72 -6.60 -7.90 -9.58
C LEU A 72 -7.60 -7.54 -8.47
N ASP A 73 -8.42 -6.51 -8.68
CA ASP A 73 -9.45 -6.08 -7.74
C ASP A 73 -10.47 -7.20 -7.48
N ALA A 74 -10.89 -7.92 -8.53
CA ALA A 74 -11.76 -9.08 -8.41
C ALA A 74 -11.12 -10.23 -7.60
N ALA A 75 -9.83 -10.52 -7.83
CA ALA A 75 -9.11 -11.54 -7.07
C ALA A 75 -8.95 -11.14 -5.59
N ILE A 76 -8.63 -9.88 -5.31
CA ILE A 76 -8.56 -9.36 -3.93
C ILE A 76 -9.91 -9.53 -3.24
N HIS A 77 -11.01 -9.16 -3.90
CA HIS A 77 -12.35 -9.26 -3.33
C HIS A 77 -12.88 -10.70 -3.20
N MET A 78 -12.29 -11.66 -3.90
CA MET A 78 -12.60 -13.08 -3.71
C MET A 78 -12.11 -13.60 -2.36
N PHE A 79 -11.00 -13.06 -1.84
CA PHE A 79 -10.42 -13.46 -0.57
C PHE A 79 -10.74 -12.49 0.58
N ILE A 80 -11.04 -11.22 0.28
CA ILE A 80 -11.32 -10.17 1.27
C ILE A 80 -12.69 -9.57 0.98
N PRO A 81 -13.65 -9.65 1.92
CA PRO A 81 -14.97 -9.03 1.76
C PRO A 81 -14.85 -7.54 1.40
N ARG A 82 -15.72 -7.07 0.49
CA ARG A 82 -15.84 -5.64 0.18
C ARG A 82 -16.33 -4.90 1.41
N ARG A 83 -15.42 -4.21 2.10
CA ARG A 83 -15.73 -3.35 3.23
C ARG A 83 -15.13 -1.98 2.98
N ASP A 84 -15.92 -0.95 3.25
CA ASP A 84 -15.47 0.44 3.14
C ASP A 84 -14.39 0.71 4.20
N ILE A 85 -13.28 1.34 3.82
CA ILE A 85 -12.21 1.71 4.75
C ILE A 85 -12.72 2.52 5.95
N ILE A 86 -13.74 3.36 5.74
CA ILE A 86 -14.35 4.18 6.81
C ILE A 86 -14.98 3.29 7.87
N ASP A 87 -15.67 2.22 7.47
CA ASP A 87 -16.29 1.28 8.39
C ASP A 87 -15.21 0.47 9.12
N LEU A 88 -14.13 0.08 8.44
CA LEU A 88 -13.00 -0.62 9.06
C LEU A 88 -12.35 0.18 10.19
N VAL A 89 -12.10 1.48 9.94
CA VAL A 89 -11.47 2.38 10.92
C VAL A 89 -12.38 2.55 12.14
N ARG A 90 -13.67 2.79 11.93
CA ARG A 90 -14.65 2.91 13.02
C ARG A 90 -14.79 1.65 13.86
N GLU A 91 -14.76 0.48 13.22
CA GLU A 91 -14.78 -0.79 13.92
C GLU A 91 -13.54 -0.98 14.80
N ASP A 92 -12.35 -0.59 14.31
CA ASP A 92 -11.14 -0.60 15.12
C ASP A 92 -11.27 0.34 16.33
N HIS A 93 -11.76 1.57 16.13
CA HIS A 93 -11.99 2.52 17.22
C HIS A 93 -12.93 1.97 18.29
N ALA A 94 -14.02 1.34 17.87
CA ALA A 94 -14.95 0.68 18.79
C ALA A 94 -14.28 -0.44 19.59
N LYS A 95 -13.42 -1.23 18.93
CA LYS A 95 -12.66 -2.31 19.58
C LYS A 95 -11.62 -1.79 20.57
N LEU A 96 -10.95 -0.68 20.26
CA LEU A 96 -10.01 -0.01 21.16
C LEU A 96 -10.71 0.49 22.44
N GLU A 97 -11.90 1.07 22.30
CA GLU A 97 -12.72 1.48 23.45
C GLU A 97 -13.22 0.29 24.27
N GLU A 98 -13.58 -0.83 23.62
CA GLU A 98 -13.96 -2.07 24.30
C GLU A 98 -12.81 -2.63 25.14
N ASP A 99 -11.61 -2.76 24.55
CA ASP A 99 -10.43 -3.27 25.25
C ASP A 99 -10.04 -2.37 26.43
N TYR A 100 -10.14 -1.05 26.27
CA TYR A 100 -9.93 -0.11 27.37
C TYR A 100 -11.01 -0.24 28.46
N GLY A 101 -12.28 -0.43 28.08
CA GLY A 101 -13.36 -0.68 29.03
C GLY A 101 -13.13 -1.95 29.85
N ASN A 102 -12.67 -3.02 29.21
CA ASN A 102 -12.30 -4.27 29.87
C ASN A 102 -11.10 -4.10 30.79
N TYR A 103 -10.07 -3.37 30.35
CA TYR A 103 -8.94 -2.96 31.17
C TYR A 103 -9.37 -2.23 32.45
N LYS A 104 -10.15 -1.15 32.34
CA LYS A 104 -10.62 -0.37 33.50
C LYS A 104 -11.49 -1.21 34.43
N SER A 105 -12.30 -2.10 33.88
CA SER A 105 -13.14 -2.99 34.67
C SER A 105 -12.32 -3.99 35.48
N ALA A 106 -11.25 -4.55 34.92
CA ALA A 106 -10.33 -5.42 35.62
C ALA A 106 -9.51 -4.67 36.68
N SER A 107 -8.95 -3.50 36.32
CA SER A 107 -8.18 -2.65 37.25
C SER A 107 -9.00 -2.28 38.49
N ARG A 108 -10.26 -1.84 38.31
CA ARG A 108 -11.17 -1.49 39.43
C ARG A 108 -11.47 -2.65 40.38
N ARG A 109 -11.36 -3.90 39.92
CA ARG A 109 -11.55 -5.10 40.76
C ARG A 109 -10.25 -5.54 41.46
N GLY A 110 -9.12 -4.89 41.20
CA GLY A 110 -7.80 -5.30 41.67
C GLY A 110 -7.24 -6.53 40.92
N ASP A 111 -7.82 -6.89 39.78
CA ASP A 111 -7.35 -8.02 38.97
C ASP A 111 -6.24 -7.55 38.00
N HIS A 112 -5.03 -7.42 38.55
CA HIS A 112 -3.88 -6.90 37.80
C HIS A 112 -3.47 -7.80 36.61
N TYR A 113 -3.72 -9.11 36.71
CA TYR A 113 -3.41 -10.04 35.63
C TYR A 113 -4.36 -9.83 34.44
N GLU A 114 -5.67 -9.81 34.69
CA GLU A 114 -6.67 -9.58 33.64
C GLU A 114 -6.54 -8.15 33.07
N ALA A 115 -6.24 -7.16 33.91
CA ALA A 115 -5.95 -5.80 33.44
C ALA A 115 -4.75 -5.78 32.47
N ARG A 116 -3.62 -6.42 32.83
CA ARG A 116 -2.45 -6.48 31.95
C ARG A 116 -2.74 -7.22 30.64
N LYS A 117 -3.57 -8.27 30.66
CA LYS A 117 -4.03 -8.97 29.45
C LYS A 117 -4.80 -8.03 28.52
N TRP A 118 -5.76 -7.27 29.03
CA TRP A 118 -6.52 -6.32 28.20
C TRP A 118 -5.67 -5.15 27.71
N PHE A 119 -4.71 -4.69 28.50
CA PHE A 119 -3.70 -3.74 28.02
C PHE A 119 -2.91 -4.29 26.84
N ASN A 120 -2.42 -5.54 26.93
CA ASN A 120 -1.68 -6.16 25.83
C ASN A 120 -2.56 -6.34 24.58
N GLN A 121 -3.84 -6.69 24.75
CA GLN A 121 -4.80 -6.74 23.65
C GLN A 121 -4.99 -5.37 23.00
N PHE A 122 -5.18 -4.33 23.81
CA PHE A 122 -5.29 -2.95 23.33
C PHE A 122 -4.05 -2.54 22.53
N VAL A 123 -2.85 -2.82 23.05
CA VAL A 123 -1.58 -2.54 22.36
C VAL A 123 -1.50 -3.27 21.01
N TRP A 124 -1.97 -4.52 20.96
CA TRP A 124 -2.04 -5.29 19.72
C TRP A 124 -2.96 -4.63 18.68
N GLU A 125 -4.17 -4.24 19.08
CA GLU A 125 -5.16 -3.61 18.19
C GLU A 125 -4.70 -2.23 17.71
N ILE A 126 -4.19 -1.37 18.60
CA ILE A 126 -3.77 -0.02 18.21
C ILE A 126 -2.54 -0.05 17.30
N SER A 127 -1.65 -1.03 17.47
CA SER A 127 -0.46 -1.16 16.64
C SER A 127 -0.82 -1.51 15.19
N ARG A 128 -1.70 -2.49 14.97
CA ARG A 128 -2.14 -2.85 13.60
C ARG A 128 -2.97 -1.76 12.95
N HIS A 129 -3.82 -1.09 13.73
CA HIS A 129 -4.67 0.00 13.27
C HIS A 129 -3.81 1.17 12.79
N SER A 130 -2.91 1.67 13.65
CA SER A 130 -2.04 2.81 13.32
C SER A 130 -1.09 2.55 12.14
N VAL A 131 -0.57 1.31 12.01
CA VAL A 131 0.24 0.93 10.84
C VAL A 131 -0.59 0.94 9.57
N SER A 132 -1.81 0.40 9.59
CA SER A 132 -2.68 0.40 8.41
C SER A 132 -3.05 1.83 7.98
N GLU A 133 -3.25 2.75 8.92
CA GLU A 133 -3.52 4.16 8.59
C GLU A 133 -2.31 4.85 7.98
N GLU A 134 -1.12 4.66 8.56
CA GLU A 134 0.12 5.26 8.08
C GLU A 134 0.52 4.74 6.69
N LEU A 135 0.23 3.48 6.38
CA LEU A 135 0.55 2.86 5.10
C LEU A 135 -0.51 3.06 4.02
N VAL A 136 -1.78 3.26 4.40
CA VAL A 136 -2.91 3.29 3.47
C VAL A 136 -3.69 4.60 3.57
N MET A 137 -4.25 4.93 4.74
CA MET A 137 -5.17 6.06 4.88
C MET A 137 -4.47 7.41 4.66
N TYR A 138 -3.35 7.66 5.34
CA TYR A 138 -2.69 8.97 5.28
C TYR A 138 -2.10 9.29 3.89
N PRO A 139 -1.48 8.33 3.16
CA PRO A 139 -1.10 8.56 1.76
C PRO A 139 -2.29 8.87 0.84
N LEU A 140 -3.48 8.29 1.09
CA LEU A 140 -4.68 8.65 0.34
C LEU A 140 -5.08 10.09 0.63
N LEU A 141 -5.15 10.48 1.90
CA LEU A 141 -5.44 11.86 2.32
C LEU A 141 -4.45 12.86 1.73
N ASP A 142 -3.16 12.57 1.71
CA ASP A 142 -2.14 13.44 1.09
C ASP A 142 -2.41 13.71 -0.40
N GLY A 143 -3.05 12.76 -1.08
CA GLY A 143 -3.46 12.84 -2.48
C GLY A 143 -4.71 13.71 -2.72
N LEU A 144 -5.48 14.05 -1.68
CA LEU A 144 -6.77 14.75 -1.77
C LEU A 144 -6.65 16.28 -1.60
N GLY A 145 -5.47 16.83 -1.90
CA GLY A 145 -5.21 18.28 -1.91
C GLY A 145 -4.77 18.84 -0.55
N PRO A 146 -4.72 20.18 -0.41
CA PRO A 146 -4.17 20.83 0.78
C PRO A 146 -4.85 20.40 2.09
N LYS A 147 -6.18 20.37 2.10
CA LYS A 147 -6.95 19.94 3.27
C LYS A 147 -6.58 18.51 3.71
N GLY A 148 -6.52 17.57 2.76
CA GLY A 148 -6.17 16.18 3.07
C GLY A 148 -4.75 16.04 3.62
N ARG A 149 -3.78 16.81 3.10
CA ARG A 149 -2.42 16.85 3.65
C ARG A 149 -2.36 17.41 5.07
N ASP A 150 -3.11 18.47 5.36
CA ASP A 150 -3.12 19.08 6.68
C ASP A 150 -3.71 18.12 7.72
N LEU A 151 -4.81 17.43 7.36
CA LEU A 151 -5.40 16.36 8.17
C LEU A 151 -4.40 15.22 8.41
N ALA A 152 -3.81 14.67 7.35
CA ALA A 152 -2.83 13.59 7.44
C ALA A 152 -1.56 13.98 8.21
N TYR A 153 -1.15 15.25 8.18
CA TYR A 153 -0.04 15.75 8.99
C TYR A 153 -0.41 15.77 10.48
N GLN A 154 -1.60 16.27 10.80
CA GLN A 154 -2.09 16.31 12.18
C GLN A 154 -2.25 14.89 12.76
N SER A 155 -2.89 13.98 12.03
CA SER A 155 -3.10 12.59 12.44
C SER A 155 -1.78 11.85 12.70
N ARG A 156 -0.75 12.08 11.87
CA ARG A 156 0.61 11.55 12.13
C ARG A 156 1.26 12.12 13.39
N ALA A 157 1.04 13.40 13.68
CA ALA A 157 1.57 14.03 14.90
C ALA A 157 0.89 13.44 16.15
N ASP A 158 -0.43 13.24 16.11
CA ASP A 158 -1.19 12.60 17.17
C ASP A 158 -0.73 11.15 17.39
N HIS A 159 -0.55 10.38 16.31
CA HIS A 159 0.03 9.03 16.35
C HIS A 159 1.41 8.98 17.02
N HIS A 160 2.29 9.92 16.66
CA HIS A 160 3.60 10.01 17.28
C HIS A 160 3.45 10.19 18.81
N LYS A 161 2.54 11.07 19.24
CA LYS A 161 2.30 11.30 20.67
C LYS A 161 1.76 10.06 21.39
N ILE A 162 0.81 9.36 20.78
CA ILE A 162 0.23 8.14 21.34
C ILE A 162 1.30 7.04 21.45
N LYS A 163 2.18 6.90 20.45
CA LYS A 163 3.30 5.94 20.47
C LYS A 163 4.30 6.23 21.59
N GLU A 164 4.60 7.50 21.87
CA GLU A 164 5.41 7.88 23.04
C GLU A 164 4.76 7.43 24.35
N LEU A 165 3.47 7.74 24.54
CA LEU A 165 2.73 7.38 25.76
C LEU A 165 2.63 5.85 25.95
N LEU A 166 2.43 5.10 24.86
CA LEU A 166 2.46 3.64 24.89
C LEU A 166 3.83 3.10 25.29
N THR A 167 4.90 3.71 24.80
CA THR A 167 6.28 3.33 25.17
C THR A 167 6.53 3.55 26.65
N GLU A 168 6.07 4.67 27.21
CA GLU A 168 6.14 4.94 28.65
C GLU A 168 5.37 3.89 29.47
N LEU A 169 4.15 3.55 29.04
CA LEU A 169 3.31 2.54 29.69
C LEU A 169 3.95 1.14 29.68
N GLN A 170 4.58 0.74 28.57
CA GLN A 170 5.21 -0.58 28.45
C GLN A 170 6.34 -0.81 29.47
N HIS A 171 7.05 0.25 29.85
CA HIS A 171 8.16 0.17 30.80
C HIS A 171 7.74 0.44 32.26
N ASN A 172 6.46 0.75 32.49
CA ASN A 172 5.95 1.10 33.81
C ASN A 172 5.53 -0.15 34.63
N THR A 173 6.03 -0.21 35.86
CA THR A 173 5.79 -1.30 36.82
C THR A 173 4.98 -0.88 38.04
N ASP A 174 4.72 0.42 38.24
CA ASP A 174 3.90 0.97 39.32
C ASP A 174 2.43 1.01 38.90
N SER A 175 1.54 0.36 39.64
CA SER A 175 0.13 0.22 39.27
C SER A 175 -0.67 1.53 39.33
N GLU A 176 -0.39 2.42 40.28
CA GLU A 176 -1.15 3.68 40.42
C GLU A 176 -0.74 4.67 39.32
N ASP A 177 0.58 4.79 39.07
CA ASP A 177 1.10 5.61 37.97
C ASP A 177 0.67 5.06 36.60
N PHE A 178 0.60 3.74 36.45
CA PHE A 178 0.16 3.08 35.22
C PHE A 178 -1.29 3.47 34.86
N ASP A 179 -2.22 3.45 35.82
CA ASP A 179 -3.63 3.79 35.57
C ASP A 179 -3.81 5.25 35.13
N SER A 180 -3.10 6.18 35.77
CA SER A 180 -3.10 7.60 35.40
C SER A 180 -2.56 7.84 33.99
N ARG A 181 -1.47 7.16 33.63
CA ARG A 181 -0.90 7.21 32.28
C ARG A 181 -1.80 6.57 31.23
N MET A 182 -2.49 5.48 31.57
CA MET A 182 -3.51 4.87 30.70
C MET A 182 -4.64 5.84 30.40
N GLU A 183 -5.12 6.58 31.40
CA GLU A 183 -6.15 7.61 31.21
C GLU A 183 -5.65 8.75 30.32
N THR A 184 -4.41 9.18 30.51
CA THR A 184 -3.79 10.21 29.66
C THR A 184 -3.66 9.73 28.21
N MET A 185 -3.17 8.51 27.98
CA MET A 185 -3.05 7.90 26.66
C MET A 185 -4.42 7.81 25.98
N MET A 186 -5.44 7.30 26.68
CA MET A 186 -6.79 7.20 26.13
C MET A 186 -7.43 8.56 25.85
N SER A 187 -7.14 9.59 26.65
CA SER A 187 -7.62 10.94 26.35
C SER A 187 -7.06 11.45 25.03
N ASN A 188 -5.75 11.27 24.79
CA ASN A 188 -5.10 11.65 23.54
C ASN A 188 -5.66 10.85 22.36
N LEU A 189 -5.81 9.53 22.52
CA LEU A 189 -6.41 8.68 21.49
C LEU A 189 -7.85 9.10 21.16
N ARG A 190 -8.68 9.41 22.15
CA ARG A 190 -10.06 9.87 21.91
C ARG A 190 -10.12 11.20 21.18
N ASP A 191 -9.20 12.11 21.44
CA ASP A 191 -9.14 13.38 20.74
C ASP A 191 -8.68 13.20 19.28
N HIS A 192 -7.75 12.27 19.05
CA HIS A 192 -7.38 11.83 17.71
C HIS A 192 -8.55 11.17 16.95
N ILE A 193 -9.25 10.20 17.55
CA ILE A 193 -10.43 9.56 16.96
C ILE A 193 -11.51 10.60 16.60
N LYS A 194 -11.75 11.59 17.47
CA LYS A 194 -12.68 12.70 17.17
C LYS A 194 -12.22 13.52 15.96
N LEU A 195 -10.92 13.79 15.82
CA LEU A 195 -10.37 14.50 14.67
C LEU A 195 -10.67 13.74 13.38
N GLU A 196 -10.52 12.41 13.38
CA GLU A 196 -10.75 11.58 12.21
C GLU A 196 -12.24 11.45 11.86
N GLU A 197 -13.09 11.23 12.87
CA GLU A 197 -14.50 10.91 12.69
C GLU A 197 -15.44 12.12 12.59
N LYS A 198 -14.96 13.33 12.94
CA LYS A 198 -15.80 14.55 12.86
C LYS A 198 -16.23 14.84 11.41
N ARG A 199 -17.26 15.68 11.29
CA ARG A 199 -17.91 16.02 10.01
C ARG A 199 -16.96 16.53 8.92
N ASP A 200 -15.85 17.18 9.29
CA ASP A 200 -14.87 17.75 8.38
C ASP A 200 -13.47 17.11 8.51
N GLY A 201 -13.38 15.98 9.23
CA GLY A 201 -12.15 15.23 9.49
C GLY A 201 -11.75 14.26 8.39
N ASP A 202 -10.85 13.34 8.73
CA ASP A 202 -10.19 12.38 7.84
C ASP A 202 -11.19 11.51 7.10
N LEU A 203 -12.09 10.85 7.83
CA LEU A 203 -13.06 9.92 7.23
C LEU A 203 -14.06 10.65 6.33
N ALA A 204 -14.44 11.88 6.70
CA ALA A 204 -15.27 12.72 5.85
C ALA A 204 -14.52 13.14 4.58
N CYS A 205 -13.24 13.48 4.68
CA CYS A 205 -12.41 13.84 3.52
C CYS A 205 -12.32 12.68 2.52
N LEU A 206 -12.13 11.44 2.99
CA LEU A 206 -12.16 10.25 2.13
C LEU A 206 -13.54 10.08 1.48
N ARG A 207 -14.62 10.12 2.26
CA ARG A 207 -15.99 9.93 1.77
C ARG A 207 -16.36 10.94 0.68
N ASP A 208 -15.98 12.20 0.89
CA ASP A 208 -16.43 13.31 0.05
C ASP A 208 -15.60 13.42 -1.25
N ASN A 209 -14.41 12.80 -1.32
CA ASN A 209 -13.51 12.90 -2.47
C ASN A 209 -13.19 11.56 -3.16
N MET A 210 -13.62 10.42 -2.60
CA MET A 210 -13.44 9.10 -3.18
C MET A 210 -14.80 8.44 -3.39
N ASP A 211 -15.00 7.81 -4.54
CA ASP A 211 -16.18 6.97 -4.75
C ASP A 211 -16.13 5.70 -3.88
N GLN A 212 -17.27 5.01 -3.77
CA GLN A 212 -17.39 3.83 -2.93
C GLN A 212 -16.45 2.70 -3.37
N GLN A 213 -16.25 2.49 -4.67
CA GLN A 213 -15.38 1.43 -5.18
C GLN A 213 -13.91 1.66 -4.76
N ALA A 214 -13.44 2.90 -4.88
CA ALA A 214 -12.10 3.28 -4.44
C ALA A 214 -11.93 3.08 -2.92
N ARG A 215 -12.94 3.40 -2.11
CA ARG A 215 -12.91 3.18 -0.65
C ARG A 215 -12.97 1.70 -0.26
N GLU A 216 -13.71 0.87 -0.98
CA GLU A 216 -13.72 -0.59 -0.79
C GLU A 216 -12.36 -1.22 -1.14
N ALA A 217 -11.71 -0.75 -2.22
CA ALA A 217 -10.37 -1.20 -2.59
C ALA A 217 -9.30 -0.77 -1.56
N ALA A 218 -9.40 0.47 -1.07
CA ALA A 218 -8.58 0.94 0.04
C ALA A 218 -8.82 0.11 1.30
N GLY A 219 -10.07 -0.24 1.60
CA GLY A 219 -10.45 -1.09 2.73
C GLY A 219 -9.84 -2.48 2.66
N ALA A 220 -9.80 -3.11 1.49
CA ALA A 220 -9.12 -4.39 1.31
C ALA A 220 -7.62 -4.29 1.63
N THR A 221 -6.96 -3.21 1.19
CA THR A 221 -5.53 -2.96 1.49
C THR A 221 -5.31 -2.67 2.97
N PHE A 222 -6.20 -1.88 3.58
CA PHE A 222 -6.19 -1.57 5.01
C PHE A 222 -6.32 -2.82 5.88
N ALA A 223 -7.21 -3.74 5.50
CA ALA A 223 -7.40 -5.02 6.17
C ALA A 223 -6.18 -5.95 6.02
N LEU A 224 -5.49 -5.94 4.88
CA LEU A 224 -4.25 -6.69 4.69
C LEU A 224 -3.12 -6.21 5.61
N GLY A 225 -3.00 -4.89 5.81
CA GLY A 225 -2.00 -4.30 6.71
C GLY A 225 -2.11 -4.81 8.16
N LYS A 226 -3.31 -5.25 8.57
CA LYS A 226 -3.56 -5.80 9.91
C LYS A 226 -3.10 -7.25 10.10
N ASN A 227 -2.75 -7.95 9.02
CA ASN A 227 -2.29 -9.35 9.06
C ASN A 227 -0.77 -9.48 8.93
N LEU A 228 -0.04 -8.35 8.99
CA LEU A 228 1.43 -8.30 9.11
C LEU A 228 1.85 -8.65 10.54
#